data_AF-A0A537FXD1-F1
#
_entry.id   AF-A0A537FXD1-F1
#
_cell.length_a   1.000
_cell.length_b   1.000
_cell.length_c   1.000
_cell.angle_alpha   90.00
_cell.angle_beta   90.00
_cell.angle_gamma   90.00
#
_symmetry.space_group_name_H-M   'P 1'
#
loop_
_entity.id
_entity.type
_entity.pdbx_description
1 polymer ?
#
loop_
_entity_poly.entity_id
_entity_poly.type
_entity_poly.pdbx_seq_one_letter_code
_entity_poly.pdbx_strand_id
1 'polypeptide(L)'
;MCRNIRPLFNFDPPATDEEIRAASLQFVRKISGFNQPSKTNERSFTAAVDEIAHASASFLRSLETNAKPKNREREAALRKARGAERFPSRAGF
;
A
#
# COMPACT_ATOMS: atom_id res chain seq x y z
N MET A 1 -4.54 9.38 -8.72
CA MET A 1 -3.28 8.71 -8.35
C MET A 1 -3.43 7.97 -7.04
N CYS A 2 -2.90 6.74 -6.95
CA CYS A 2 -2.86 5.91 -5.75
C CYS A 2 -1.82 6.39 -4.74
N ARG A 3 -1.93 7.66 -4.30
CA ARG A 3 -0.94 8.34 -3.43
C ARG A 3 -0.67 7.61 -2.10
N ASN A 4 -1.55 6.71 -1.69
CA ASN A 4 -1.44 5.95 -0.44
C ASN A 4 -0.91 4.51 -0.62
N ILE A 5 -0.73 4.03 -1.85
CA ILE A 5 -0.13 2.72 -2.10
C ILE A 5 1.39 2.85 -2.00
N ARG A 6 2.00 2.07 -1.11
CA ARG A 6 3.45 2.09 -0.87
C ARG A 6 4.14 1.03 -1.72
N PRO A 7 5.40 1.26 -2.16
CA PRO A 7 6.20 0.18 -2.73
C PRO A 7 6.38 -0.96 -1.73
N LEU A 8 6.19 -2.20 -2.19
CA LEU A 8 6.30 -3.42 -1.38
C LEU A 8 7.48 -4.32 -1.77
N PHE A 9 8.16 -4.01 -2.88
CA PHE A 9 9.28 -4.82 -3.38
C PHE A 9 10.60 -4.54 -2.63
N ASN A 10 11.42 -5.59 -2.51
CA ASN A 10 12.78 -5.56 -1.96
C ASN A 10 12.85 -5.09 -0.50
N PHE A 11 12.07 -5.71 0.38
CA PHE A 11 12.15 -5.53 1.83
C PHE A 11 12.58 -6.82 2.52
N ASP A 12 13.26 -6.67 3.66
CA ASP A 12 13.56 -7.77 4.58
C ASP A 12 12.98 -7.42 5.96
N PRO A 13 11.97 -8.16 6.47
CA PRO A 13 11.30 -9.30 5.84
C PRO A 13 10.45 -8.91 4.60
N PRO A 14 10.15 -9.87 3.69
CA PRO A 14 9.36 -9.64 2.47
C PRO A 14 7.91 -9.26 2.79
N ALA A 15 7.29 -8.46 1.90
CA ALA A 15 5.93 -7.93 2.08
C ALA A 15 4.92 -9.02 2.49
N THR A 16 4.10 -8.72 3.48
CA THR A 16 3.09 -9.67 3.97
C THR A 16 1.85 -9.65 3.10
N ASP A 17 1.07 -10.73 3.12
CA ASP A 17 -0.20 -10.80 2.39
C ASP A 17 -1.17 -9.70 2.80
N GLU A 18 -1.16 -9.30 4.08
CA GLU A 18 -1.97 -8.18 4.58
C GLU A 18 -1.56 -6.84 3.97
N GLU A 19 -0.26 -6.58 3.81
CA GLU A 19 0.23 -5.35 3.17
C GLU A 19 -0.14 -5.31 1.68
N ILE A 20 -0.05 -6.45 1.00
CA ILE A 20 -0.44 -6.60 -0.39
C ILE A 20 -1.95 -6.42 -0.55
N ARG A 21 -2.74 -7.01 0.34
CA ARG A 21 -4.20 -6.86 0.35
C ARG A 21 -4.62 -5.43 0.66
N ALA A 22 -3.95 -4.76 1.61
CA ALA A 22 -4.19 -3.35 1.92
C ALA A 22 -3.87 -2.44 0.72
N ALA A 23 -2.77 -2.70 -0.01
CA ALA A 23 -2.45 -1.98 -1.24
C ALA A 23 -3.53 -2.20 -2.31
N SER A 24 -3.98 -3.44 -2.48
CA SER A 24 -5.04 -3.82 -3.42
C SER A 24 -6.37 -3.14 -3.10
N LEU A 25 -6.74 -3.07 -1.81
CA LEU A 25 -7.91 -2.32 -1.35
C LEU A 25 -7.84 -0.83 -1.74
N GLN A 26 -6.68 -0.19 -1.54
CA GLN A 26 -6.52 1.22 -1.91
C GLN A 26 -6.60 1.43 -3.43
N PHE A 27 -6.12 0.46 -4.22
CA PHE A 27 -6.27 0.48 -5.67
C PHE A 27 -7.76 0.40 -6.07
N VAL A 28 -8.49 -0.58 -5.54
CA VAL A 28 -9.92 -0.76 -5.85
C VAL A 28 -10.72 0.48 -5.45
N ARG A 29 -10.50 1.04 -4.25
CA ARG A 29 -11.11 2.32 -3.83
C ARG A 29 -10.82 3.46 -4.80
N LYS A 30 -9.59 3.53 -5.30
CA LYS A 30 -9.17 4.61 -6.21
C LYS A 30 -9.85 4.50 -7.58
N ILE A 31 -10.03 3.29 -8.08
CA ILE A 31 -10.70 3.02 -9.37
C ILE A 31 -12.21 3.16 -9.24
N SER A 32 -12.80 2.64 -8.16
CA SER A 32 -14.24 2.67 -7.96
C SER A 32 -14.78 4.06 -7.58
N GLY A 33 -13.95 4.90 -6.96
CA GLY A 33 -14.33 6.24 -6.52
C GLY A 33 -15.05 6.30 -5.18
N PHE A 34 -15.28 5.17 -4.52
CA PHE A 34 -15.90 5.10 -3.19
C PHE A 34 -14.98 4.41 -2.16
N ASN A 35 -14.96 4.96 -0.94
CA ASN A 35 -14.19 4.41 0.17
C ASN A 35 -14.83 3.14 0.77
N GLN A 36 -16.15 3.01 0.68
CA GLN A 36 -16.91 1.87 1.15
C GLN A 36 -17.92 1.47 0.06
N PRO A 37 -17.98 0.18 -0.33
CA PRO A 37 -18.96 -0.27 -1.31
C PRO A 37 -20.38 -0.23 -0.71
N SER A 38 -21.39 -0.09 -1.57
CA SER A 38 -22.78 -0.37 -1.19
C SER A 38 -22.97 -1.87 -0.95
N LYS A 39 -24.03 -2.25 -0.21
CA LYS A 39 -24.37 -3.67 0.02
C LYS A 39 -24.46 -4.48 -1.29
N THR A 40 -25.00 -3.89 -2.35
CA THR A 40 -25.12 -4.54 -3.66
C THR A 40 -23.75 -4.82 -4.29
N ASN A 41 -22.78 -3.92 -4.11
CA ASN A 41 -21.47 -4.01 -4.75
C ASN A 41 -20.41 -4.68 -3.86
N GLU A 42 -20.74 -5.04 -2.62
CA GLU A 42 -19.80 -5.56 -1.63
C GLU A 42 -19.08 -6.83 -2.10
N ARG A 43 -19.83 -7.75 -2.75
CA ARG A 43 -19.26 -8.98 -3.30
C ARG A 43 -18.25 -8.70 -4.41
N SER A 44 -18.63 -7.88 -5.40
CA SER A 44 -17.75 -7.53 -6.53
C SER A 44 -16.52 -6.74 -6.06
N PHE A 45 -16.71 -5.86 -5.08
CA PHE A 45 -15.62 -5.08 -4.49
C PHE A 45 -14.62 -5.97 -3.77
N THR A 46 -15.09 -6.89 -2.93
CA THR A 46 -14.22 -7.82 -2.19
C THR A 46 -13.49 -8.77 -3.14
N ALA A 47 -14.19 -9.33 -4.14
CA ALA A 47 -13.57 -10.20 -5.14
C ALA A 47 -12.44 -9.49 -5.91
N ALA A 48 -12.67 -8.24 -6.35
CA ALA A 48 -11.65 -7.47 -7.04
C ALA A 48 -10.41 -7.21 -6.15
N VAL A 49 -10.61 -6.96 -4.85
CA VAL A 49 -9.49 -6.77 -3.91
C VAL A 49 -8.66 -8.05 -3.81
N ASP A 50 -9.31 -9.21 -3.68
CA ASP A 50 -8.62 -10.49 -3.50
C ASP A 50 -7.90 -10.93 -4.79
N GLU A 51 -8.49 -10.74 -5.96
CA GLU A 51 -7.86 -11.01 -7.26
C GLU A 51 -6.61 -10.16 -7.48
N ILE A 52 -6.69 -8.86 -7.18
CA ILE A 52 -5.55 -7.95 -7.32
C ILE A 52 -4.47 -8.27 -6.30
N ALA A 53 -4.85 -8.67 -5.09
CA ALA A 53 -3.89 -9.11 -4.07
C ALA A 53 -3.13 -10.35 -4.54
N HIS A 54 -3.83 -11.33 -5.10
CA HIS A 54 -3.22 -12.54 -5.63
C HIS A 54 -2.26 -12.25 -6.80
N ALA A 55 -2.71 -11.44 -7.77
CA ALA A 55 -1.87 -11.03 -8.90
C ALA A 55 -0.63 -10.25 -8.44
N SER A 56 -0.80 -9.33 -7.49
CA SER A 56 0.28 -8.51 -6.93
C SER A 56 1.29 -9.36 -6.15
N ALA A 57 0.83 -10.34 -5.37
CA ALA A 57 1.72 -11.26 -4.65
C ALA A 57 2.57 -12.09 -5.62
N SER A 58 1.97 -12.61 -6.68
CA SER A 58 2.69 -13.35 -7.73
C SER A 58 3.70 -12.46 -8.46
N PHE A 59 3.31 -11.24 -8.80
CA PHE A 59 4.22 -10.25 -9.40
C PHE A 59 5.40 -9.92 -8.48
N LEU A 60 5.17 -9.65 -7.19
CA LEU A 60 6.25 -9.35 -6.25
C LEU A 60 7.24 -10.50 -6.08
N ARG A 61 6.76 -11.75 -6.14
CA ARG A 61 7.62 -12.94 -6.08
C ARG A 61 8.43 -13.17 -7.36
N SER A 62 7.96 -12.70 -8.51
CA SER A 62 8.67 -12.85 -9.79
C SER A 62 9.69 -11.74 -10.06
N LEU A 63 9.74 -10.71 -9.22
CA LEU A 63 10.70 -9.63 -9.35
C LEU A 63 12.05 -10.02 -8.75
N GLU A 64 13.12 -9.82 -9.51
CA GLU A 64 14.49 -10.04 -9.07
C GLU A 64 15.24 -8.71 -8.95
N THR A 65 16.18 -8.63 -8.01
CA THR A 65 17.06 -7.46 -7.89
C THR A 65 18.38 -7.81 -7.22
N ASN A 66 19.44 -7.15 -7.66
CA ASN A 66 20.76 -7.19 -7.02
C ASN A 66 20.93 -6.10 -5.94
N ALA A 67 19.90 -5.26 -5.74
CA ALA A 67 19.94 -4.19 -4.75
C ALA A 67 19.78 -4.76 -3.33
N LYS A 68 20.46 -4.15 -2.35
CA LYS A 68 20.30 -4.53 -0.94
C LYS A 68 18.85 -4.35 -0.49
N PRO A 69 18.29 -5.28 0.31
CA PRO A 69 16.95 -5.14 0.87
C PRO A 69 16.77 -3.85 1.67
N LYS A 70 15.58 -3.26 1.56
CA LYS A 70 15.18 -2.08 2.32
C LYS A 70 14.69 -2.48 3.70
N ASN A 71 15.01 -1.66 4.69
CA ASN A 71 14.48 -1.80 6.04
C ASN A 71 13.15 -1.02 6.17
N ARG A 72 12.09 -1.70 6.59
CA ARG A 72 10.74 -1.12 6.71
C ARG A 72 10.65 0.02 7.72
N GLU A 73 11.30 -0.13 8.88
CA GLU A 73 11.28 0.86 9.95
C GLU A 73 11.98 2.15 9.50
N ARG A 74 13.12 2.00 8.80
CA ARG A 74 13.85 3.14 8.23
C ARG A 74 13.01 3.87 7.19
N GLU A 75 12.33 3.16 6.29
CA GLU A 75 11.44 3.77 5.29
C GLU A 75 10.22 4.45 5.94
N ALA A 76 9.69 3.89 7.03
CA ALA A 76 8.63 4.49 7.81
C ALA A 76 9.09 5.77 8.52
N ALA A 77 10.29 5.78 9.11
CA ALA A 77 10.88 6.94 9.75
C ALA A 77 11.15 8.07 8.75
N LEU A 78 11.75 7.76 7.59
CA LEU A 78 11.99 8.73 6.51
C LEU A 78 10.67 9.36 6.02
N ARG A 79 9.61 8.57 5.93
CA ARG A 79 8.28 9.07 5.56
C ARG A 79 7.66 9.93 6.65
N LYS A 80 7.84 9.59 7.92
CA LYS A 80 7.38 10.42 9.06
C LYS A 80 8.12 11.76 9.07
N ALA A 81 9.43 11.76 8.86
CA ALA A 81 10.25 12.97 8.76
C ALA A 81 9.78 13.89 7.62
N ARG A 82 9.63 13.35 6.41
CA ARG A 82 9.07 14.10 5.26
C ARG A 82 7.66 14.64 5.51
N GLY A 83 6.85 13.92 6.28
CA GLY A 83 5.52 14.37 6.69
C GLY A 83 5.57 15.56 7.65
N ALA A 84 6.49 15.53 8.61
CA ALA A 84 6.69 16.61 9.58
C ALA A 84 7.21 17.89 8.92
N GLU A 85 8.07 17.79 7.91
CA GLU A 85 8.50 18.94 7.10
C GLU A 85 7.34 19.59 6.34
N ARG A 86 6.40 18.78 5.85
CA ARG A 86 5.23 19.26 5.08
C ARG A 86 4.13 19.85 5.96
N PHE A 87 4.00 19.35 7.18
CA PHE A 87 3.03 19.83 8.18
C PHE A 87 3.78 20.16 9.47
N PRO A 88 4.51 21.30 9.52
CA PRO A 88 5.09 21.74 10.78
C PRO A 88 3.95 21.89 11.78
N SER A 89 4.08 21.27 12.95
CA SER A 89 3.07 21.38 14.00
C SER A 89 2.86 22.86 14.28
N ARG A 90 1.63 23.36 14.10
CA ARG A 90 1.20 24.65 14.67
C ARG A 90 1.08 24.46 16.18
N ALA A 91 2.21 24.29 16.85
CA ALA A 91 2.34 24.51 18.28
C ALA A 91 2.63 26.00 18.45
N GLY A 92 1.56 26.79 18.59
CA GLY A 92 1.66 28.25 18.71
C GLY A 92 0.38 28.93 18.25
N PHE A 93 -0.65 28.87 19.08
CA PHE A 93 -1.63 29.92 19.30
C PHE A 93 -1.97 29.93 20.79
#